data_AF-F8PMW1-F1
#
_entry.id   AF-F8PMW1-F1
#
_cell.length_a   1.000
_cell.length_b   1.000
_cell.length_c   1.000
_cell.angle_alpha   90.00
_cell.angle_beta   90.00
_cell.angle_gamma   90.00
#
_symmetry.space_group_name_H-M   'P 1'
#
loop_
_entity.id
_entity.type
_entity.pdbx_description
1 polymer ?
#
loop_
_entity_poly.entity_id
_entity_poly.type
_entity_poly.pdbx_seq_one_letter_code
_entity_poly.pdbx_strand_id
1 'polypeptide(L)'
;VKLPTGFRAAVTLGPKVTKDRLAQGCMRMCKLGNGHSLMFFAPLEVARGIREAAKKTSSDERVDTLDILRWVMLETCTDIQQRASQWAQQGVDHQVRAAAW
;
A
#
# COMPACT_ATOMS: atom_id res chain seq x y z
N VAL A 1 -17.06 -3.50 -20.43
CA VAL A 1 -16.38 -4.79 -20.70
C VAL A 1 -16.66 -5.74 -19.53
N LYS A 2 -17.15 -6.96 -19.78
CA LYS A 2 -17.29 -8.00 -18.73
C LYS A 2 -16.04 -8.88 -18.78
N LEU A 3 -15.31 -8.99 -17.67
CA LEU A 3 -14.17 -9.89 -17.54
C LEU A 3 -14.67 -11.35 -17.38
N PRO A 4 -13.97 -12.36 -17.93
CA PRO A 4 -14.30 -13.75 -17.72
C PRO A 4 -14.18 -14.16 -16.24
N THR A 5 -15.02 -15.10 -15.80
CA THR A 5 -14.91 -15.72 -14.48
C THR A 5 -13.52 -16.36 -14.31
N GLY A 6 -12.89 -16.18 -13.15
CA GLY A 6 -11.53 -16.67 -12.89
C GLY A 6 -10.41 -15.74 -13.37
N PHE A 7 -10.73 -14.58 -13.95
CA PHE A 7 -9.71 -13.59 -14.29
C PHE A 7 -8.91 -13.18 -13.05
N ARG A 8 -7.58 -13.17 -13.20
CA ARG A 8 -6.66 -12.69 -12.16
C ARG A 8 -6.12 -11.34 -12.55
N ALA A 9 -6.40 -10.34 -11.74
CA ALA A 9 -5.90 -9.00 -11.99
C ALA A 9 -4.50 -8.82 -11.39
N ALA A 10 -3.64 -8.12 -12.13
CA ALA A 10 -2.28 -7.85 -11.73
C ALA A 10 -2.20 -6.53 -10.97
N VAL A 11 -1.67 -6.59 -9.74
CA VAL A 11 -1.34 -5.42 -8.93
C VAL A 11 0.17 -5.24 -8.93
N THR A 12 0.64 -4.15 -9.50
CA THR A 12 2.05 -3.77 -9.45
C THR A 12 2.33 -2.97 -8.19
N LEU A 13 3.23 -3.45 -7.36
CA LEU A 13 3.69 -2.78 -6.14
C LEU A 13 4.87 -1.87 -6.49
N GLY A 14 4.76 -0.60 -6.11
CA GLY A 14 5.84 0.38 -6.18
C GLY A 14 6.40 0.69 -4.79
N PRO A 15 7.55 1.36 -4.69
CA PRO A 15 8.10 1.82 -3.41
C PRO A 15 7.12 2.80 -2.73
N LYS A 16 7.09 2.82 -1.39
CA LYS A 16 6.27 3.73 -0.58
C LYS A 16 4.76 3.62 -0.85
N VAL A 17 4.28 2.43 -1.21
CA VAL A 17 2.85 2.17 -1.32
C VAL A 17 2.26 2.07 0.08
N THR A 18 1.30 2.94 0.38
CA THR A 18 0.55 2.94 1.63
C THR A 18 -0.70 2.07 1.53
N LYS A 19 -1.28 1.73 2.68
CA LYS A 19 -2.49 0.90 2.84
C LYS A 19 -3.62 1.42 1.96
N ASP A 20 -3.89 2.72 2.02
CA ASP A 20 -4.98 3.31 1.25
C ASP A 20 -4.70 3.31 -0.25
N ARG A 21 -3.45 3.50 -0.69
CA ARG A 21 -3.07 3.39 -2.10
C ARG A 21 -3.21 1.97 -2.63
N LEU A 22 -2.74 0.98 -1.86
CA LEU A 22 -2.92 -0.43 -2.20
C LEU A 22 -4.41 -0.77 -2.30
N ALA A 23 -5.19 -0.39 -1.28
CA ALA A 23 -6.62 -0.64 -1.24
C ALA A 23 -7.34 0.02 -2.42
N GLN A 24 -7.03 1.28 -2.75
CA GLN A 24 -7.60 1.96 -3.91
C GLN A 24 -7.26 1.25 -5.22
N GLY A 25 -6.01 0.80 -5.39
CA GLY A 25 -5.60 0.01 -6.56
C GLY A 25 -6.38 -1.30 -6.65
N CYS A 26 -6.50 -2.03 -5.54
CA CYS A 26 -7.26 -3.27 -5.44
C CYS A 26 -8.76 -3.08 -5.71
N MET A 27 -9.38 -2.05 -5.12
CA MET A 27 -10.82 -1.79 -5.21
C MET A 27 -11.25 -1.27 -6.58
N ARG A 28 -10.37 -0.58 -7.31
CA ARG A 28 -10.63 -0.17 -8.70
C ARG A 28 -10.83 -1.37 -9.63
N MET A 29 -10.35 -2.55 -9.26
CA MET A 29 -10.59 -3.79 -9.99
C MET A 29 -11.94 -4.35 -9.56
N CYS A 30 -12.99 -3.96 -10.27
CA CYS A 30 -14.36 -4.36 -9.98
C CYS A 30 -14.48 -5.90 -9.84
N LYS A 31 -15.21 -6.34 -8.80
CA LYS A 31 -15.55 -7.74 -8.48
C LYS A 31 -14.45 -8.59 -7.83
N LEU A 32 -13.50 -7.98 -7.12
CA LEU A 32 -12.65 -8.73 -6.19
C LEU A 32 -13.52 -9.49 -5.17
N GLY A 33 -13.36 -10.81 -5.07
CA GLY A 33 -14.19 -11.67 -4.20
C GLY A 33 -15.42 -12.29 -4.89
N ASN A 34 -15.82 -11.84 -6.08
CA ASN A 34 -16.92 -12.39 -6.87
C ASN A 34 -16.40 -13.21 -8.07
N GLY A 35 -15.48 -14.14 -7.82
CA GLY A 35 -14.87 -15.01 -8.83
C GLY A 35 -13.64 -14.46 -9.54
N HIS A 36 -13.18 -13.24 -9.20
CA HIS A 36 -11.89 -12.71 -9.63
C HIS A 36 -10.87 -12.78 -8.49
N SER A 37 -9.60 -13.00 -8.84
CA SER A 37 -8.47 -13.06 -7.91
C SER A 37 -7.41 -12.01 -8.24
N LEU A 38 -6.41 -11.83 -7.36
CA LEU A 38 -5.28 -10.92 -7.60
C LEU A 38 -3.96 -11.68 -7.66
N MET A 39 -3.01 -11.12 -8.41
CA MET A 39 -1.58 -11.40 -8.26
C MET A 39 -0.83 -10.11 -8.05
N PHE A 40 0.26 -10.19 -7.29
CA PHE A 40 1.15 -9.07 -7.05
C PHE A 40 2.43 -9.23 -7.85
N PHE A 41 2.89 -8.13 -8.45
CA PHE A 41 4.19 -8.00 -9.08
C PHE A 41 4.96 -6.91 -8.35
N ALA A 42 6.21 -7.19 -7.98
CA ALA A 42 7.05 -6.24 -7.27
C ALA A 42 8.46 -6.24 -7.88
N PRO A 43 9.10 -5.07 -8.03
CA PRO A 43 10.53 -5.00 -8.31
C PRO A 43 11.33 -5.58 -7.13
N LEU A 44 12.59 -5.94 -7.38
CA LEU A 44 13.45 -6.63 -6.40
C LEU A 44 13.54 -5.88 -5.06
N GLU A 45 13.66 -4.55 -5.09
CA GLU A 45 13.72 -3.71 -3.90
C GLU A 45 12.47 -3.85 -3.02
N VAL A 46 11.28 -3.76 -3.62
CA VAL A 46 10.00 -3.91 -2.91
C VAL A 46 9.84 -5.33 -2.40
N ALA A 47 10.20 -6.34 -3.19
CA ALA A 47 10.18 -7.73 -2.76
C ALA A 47 11.08 -7.98 -1.54
N ARG A 48 12.26 -7.33 -1.49
CA ARG A 48 13.15 -7.36 -0.33
C ARG A 48 12.52 -6.69 0.88
N GLY A 49 11.96 -5.50 0.72
CA GLY A 49 11.26 -4.78 1.80
C GLY A 49 10.09 -5.59 2.38
N ILE A 50 9.34 -6.31 1.54
CA ILE A 50 8.26 -7.20 1.98
C ILE A 50 8.81 -8.35 2.83
N ARG A 51 9.90 -9.00 2.40
CA ARG A 51 10.53 -10.09 3.16
C ARG A 51 11.09 -9.60 4.49
N GLU A 52 11.76 -8.44 4.50
CA GLU A 52 12.27 -7.82 5.72
C GLU A 52 11.14 -7.52 6.72
N ALA A 53 10.05 -6.92 6.25
CA ALA A 53 8.86 -6.66 7.06
C ALA A 53 8.23 -7.95 7.61
N ALA A 54 8.23 -9.02 6.81
CA ALA A 54 7.75 -10.33 7.20
C ALA A 54 8.70 -11.12 8.11
N LYS A 55 9.93 -10.62 8.35
CA LYS A 55 11.03 -11.36 9.00
C LYS A 55 11.32 -12.69 8.31
N LYS A 56 11.13 -12.74 6.99
CA LYS A 56 11.42 -13.91 6.14
C LYS A 56 12.83 -13.81 5.56
N THR A 57 13.59 -14.90 5.67
CA THR A 57 14.89 -15.13 5.08
C THR A 57 14.78 -15.62 3.62
N SER A 58 15.91 -15.71 2.92
CA SER A 58 15.96 -16.22 1.54
C SER A 58 15.58 -17.70 1.42
N SER A 59 15.68 -18.46 2.52
CA SER A 59 15.25 -19.87 2.59
C SER A 59 13.78 -20.06 2.93
N ASP A 60 13.09 -19.02 3.38
CA ASP A 60 11.68 -19.12 3.77
C ASP A 60 10.74 -19.20 2.56
N GLU A 61 9.55 -19.74 2.83
CA GLU A 61 8.46 -19.92 1.87
C GLU A 61 8.14 -18.65 1.06
N ARG A 62 7.41 -18.84 -0.05
CA ARG A 62 6.98 -17.77 -0.95
C ARG A 62 6.31 -16.63 -0.16
N VAL A 63 6.52 -15.41 -0.64
CA VAL A 63 5.83 -14.22 -0.15
C VAL A 63 4.33 -14.42 -0.36
N ASP A 64 3.55 -14.26 0.70
CA ASP A 64 2.10 -14.36 0.68
C ASP A 64 1.44 -12.97 0.78
N THR A 65 0.11 -12.93 0.69
CA THR A 65 -0.65 -11.68 0.77
C THR A 65 -0.50 -11.01 2.15
N LEU A 66 -0.36 -11.79 3.23
CA LEU A 66 -0.23 -11.25 4.59
C LEU A 66 1.10 -10.52 4.77
N ASP A 67 2.18 -11.01 4.18
CA ASP A 67 3.48 -10.33 4.14
C ASP A 67 3.38 -8.98 3.45
N ILE A 68 2.70 -8.93 2.30
CA ILE A 68 2.47 -7.70 1.54
C ILE A 68 1.67 -6.70 2.39
N LEU A 69 0.59 -7.16 3.02
CA LEU A 69 -0.22 -6.31 3.89
C LEU A 69 0.59 -5.77 5.08
N ARG A 70 1.43 -6.60 5.71
CA ARG A 70 2.32 -6.17 6.79
C ARG A 70 3.28 -5.08 6.31
N TRP A 71 3.95 -5.29 5.19
CA TRP A 71 4.87 -4.30 4.62
C TRP A 71 4.16 -2.97 4.30
N VAL A 72 3.01 -3.03 3.63
CA VAL A 72 2.24 -1.83 3.29
C VAL A 72 1.75 -1.07 4.54
N MET A 73 1.43 -1.77 5.62
CA MET A 73 1.10 -1.13 6.90
C MET A 73 2.31 -0.41 7.50
N LEU A 74 3.51 -0.99 7.43
CA LEU A 74 4.74 -0.33 7.88
C LEU A 74 5.05 0.91 7.04
N GLU A 75 4.96 0.82 5.70
CA GLU A 75 5.11 1.97 4.80
C GLU A 75 4.12 3.09 5.14
N THR A 76 2.89 2.73 5.54
CA THR A 76 1.88 3.70 5.98
C THR A 76 2.29 4.39 7.27
N CYS A 77 2.77 3.64 8.26
CA CYS A 77 3.28 4.22 9.50
C CYS A 77 4.46 5.17 9.24
N THR A 78 5.39 4.79 8.36
CA THR A 78 6.51 5.63 7.96
C THR A 78 6.05 6.90 7.25
N ASP A 79 5.10 6.81 6.31
CA ASP A 79 4.55 7.97 5.60
C ASP A 79 3.83 8.93 6.57
N ILE A 80 3.06 8.40 7.53
CA ILE A 80 2.41 9.17 8.59
C ILE A 80 3.45 9.92 9.43
N GLN A 81 4.50 9.23 9.89
CA GLN A 81 5.56 9.84 10.69
C GLN A 81 6.30 10.95 9.92
N GLN A 82 6.61 10.72 8.63
CA GLN A 82 7.29 11.70 7.79
C GLN A 82 6.44 12.95 7.53
N ARG A 83 5.11 12.82 7.49
CA ARG A 83 4.19 13.94 7.27
C ARG A 83 3.80 14.70 8.54
N ALA A 84 4.05 14.13 9.72
CA ALA A 84 3.60 14.70 10.99
C ALA A 84 4.03 16.17 11.18
N SER A 85 5.28 16.52 10.86
CA SER A 85 5.78 17.89 10.96
C SER A 85 5.08 18.85 9.99
N GLN A 86 4.79 18.39 8.77
CA GLN A 86 4.07 19.18 7.77
C GLN A 86 2.63 19.44 8.21
N TRP A 87 1.96 18.43 8.78
CA TRP A 87 0.61 18.61 9.34
C TRP A 87 0.60 19.57 10.52
N ALA A 88 1.61 19.52 11.38
CA ALA A 88 1.76 20.49 12.47
C ALA A 88 1.89 21.92 11.92
N GLN A 89 2.76 22.13 10.93
CA GLN A 89 2.92 23.44 10.30
C GLN A 89 1.64 23.91 9.59
N GLN A 90 0.95 23.01 8.89
CA GLN A 90 -0.33 23.33 8.25
C GLN A 90 -1.40 23.76 9.27
N GLY A 91 -1.39 23.18 10.47
CA GLY A 91 -2.25 23.59 11.57
C GLY A 91 -1.97 25.03 12.04
N VAL A 92 -0.69 25.37 12.22
CA VAL A 92 -0.26 26.74 12.56
C VAL A 92 -0.64 27.72 11.46
N ASP A 93 -0.32 27.40 10.21
CA ASP A 93 -0.63 28.24 9.05
C ASP A 93 -2.14 28.48 8.92
N HIS A 94 -2.97 27.47 9.22
CA HIS A 94 -4.42 27.60 9.23
C HIS A 94 -4.91 28.60 10.28
N GLN A 95 -4.39 28.55 11.51
CA GLN A 95 -4.75 29.50 12.58
C GLN A 95 -4.35 30.93 12.23
N VAL A 96 -3.13 31.12 11.73
CA VAL A 96 -2.64 32.44 11.29
C VAL A 96 -3.54 33.02 10.21
N ARG A 97 -3.90 32.19 9.21
CA ARG A 97 -4.82 32.61 8.16
C ARG A 97 -6.19 32.96 8.74
N ALA A 98 -6.78 32.09 9.56
CA ALA A 98 -8.11 32.30 10.13
C ALA A 98 -8.24 33.58 10.97
N ALA A 99 -7.19 34.00 11.68
CA ALA A 99 -7.18 35.24 12.47
C ALA A 99 -7.03 36.52 11.63
N ALA A 100 -6.66 36.40 10.35
CA ALA A 100 -6.52 37.53 9.43
C ALA A 100 -7.80 37.84 8.61
N TRP A 101 -8.84 37.00 8.73
CA TRP A 101 -10.18 37.24 8.18
C TRP A 101 -11.09 37.88 9.24
#